data_AF-A0A9D6UWV2-F1
#
_entry.id   AF-A0A9D6UWV2-F1
#
_cell.length_a   1.000
_cell.length_b   1.000
_cell.length_c   1.000
_cell.angle_alpha   90.00
_cell.angle_beta   90.00
_cell.angle_gamma   90.00
#
_symmetry.space_group_name_H-M   'P 1'
#
loop_
_entity.id
_entity.type
_entity.pdbx_description
1 polymer ?
#
loop_
_entity_poly.entity_id
_entity_poly.type
_entity_poly.pdbx_seq_one_letter_code
_entity_poly.pdbx_strand_id
1 'polypeptide(L)'
;MKQVITPILKMKCANGGFSLIEMMVSTAIFSVVSIVAIGAIFTINDANRKAQAIRAVVDNLNVSLESMSRKISMGSNFFCGGTINTISGNFSQTQCSSPDVSEGSFSLALVTTERLTGDPTARQGGAAVVYELKGGDNCDPKSSGCVLSSECNSPSNSNNISCRGKIVSSTRTSITPPAYGQVLMTPPEVNIKDLRFFLRGDGPGDQPRVIVAISGEIDLVKENLRTPFSLQTTISQRIKN
;
A
#
# COMPACT_ATOMS: atom_id res chain seq x y z
N MET A 1 -11.90 34.42 -72.63
CA MET A 1 -10.99 34.38 -71.47
C MET A 1 -10.82 35.80 -70.93
N LYS A 2 -11.35 36.10 -69.74
CA LYS A 2 -10.98 37.32 -68.99
C LYS A 2 -10.72 36.90 -67.55
N GLN A 3 -9.46 36.99 -67.16
CA GLN A 3 -8.96 36.74 -65.81
C GLN A 3 -9.37 37.94 -64.93
N VAL A 4 -10.18 37.70 -63.91
CA VAL A 4 -10.48 38.69 -62.88
C VAL A 4 -9.33 38.64 -61.88
N ILE A 5 -8.44 39.63 -61.96
CA ILE A 5 -7.36 39.85 -60.98
C ILE A 5 -7.93 40.75 -59.89
N THR A 6 -8.29 40.16 -58.74
CA THR A 6 -8.54 40.93 -57.52
C THR A 6 -7.22 41.48 -56.97
N PRO A 7 -7.11 42.79 -56.68
CA PRO A 7 -5.92 43.34 -56.07
C PRO A 7 -5.80 42.87 -54.62
N ILE A 8 -4.63 42.31 -54.28
CA ILE A 8 -4.22 42.03 -52.90
C ILE A 8 -4.07 43.40 -52.21
N LEU A 9 -4.96 43.70 -51.25
CA LEU A 9 -4.85 44.88 -50.40
C LEU A 9 -3.53 44.82 -49.63
N LYS A 10 -2.59 45.70 -49.99
CA LYS A 10 -1.29 45.85 -49.33
C LYS A 10 -1.48 46.67 -48.06
N MET A 11 -1.67 45.99 -46.93
CA MET A 11 -1.75 46.64 -45.62
C MET A 11 -0.40 47.30 -45.31
N LYS A 12 -0.37 48.64 -45.27
CA LYS A 12 0.81 49.41 -44.88
C LYS A 12 1.03 49.18 -43.39
N CYS A 13 2.09 48.43 -43.03
CA CYS A 13 2.55 48.38 -41.65
C CYS A 13 3.06 49.78 -41.28
N ALA A 14 2.27 50.52 -40.50
CA ALA A 14 2.75 51.69 -39.82
C ALA A 14 3.74 51.21 -38.75
N ASN A 15 5.03 51.48 -38.95
CA ASN A 15 6.05 51.26 -37.94
C ASN A 15 5.91 52.34 -36.87
N GLY A 16 4.92 52.20 -36.00
CA GLY A 16 4.79 53.00 -34.78
C GLY A 16 5.85 52.55 -33.77
N GLY A 17 6.69 53.48 -33.33
CA GLY A 17 7.60 53.25 -32.20
C GLY A 17 6.87 53.47 -30.88
N PHE A 18 7.16 52.64 -29.87
CA PHE A 18 6.66 52.84 -28.51
C PHE A 18 7.38 54.03 -27.87
N SER A 19 6.62 54.84 -27.12
CA SER A 19 7.20 55.93 -26.35
C SER A 19 7.98 55.39 -25.14
N LEU A 20 8.97 56.14 -24.66
CA LEU A 20 9.74 55.80 -23.44
C LEU A 20 8.83 55.62 -22.23
N ILE A 21 7.75 56.41 -22.13
CA ILE A 21 6.78 56.31 -21.04
C ILE A 21 5.95 55.03 -21.10
N GLU A 22 5.60 54.53 -22.29
CA GLU A 22 4.91 53.24 -22.45
C GLU A 22 5.78 52.05 -22.06
N MET A 23 7.08 52.08 -22.39
CA MET A 23 8.05 51.07 -21.94
C MET A 23 8.19 51.06 -20.41
N MET A 24 8.14 52.23 -19.75
CA MET A 24 8.19 52.32 -18.28
C MET A 24 6.91 51.78 -17.63
N VAL A 25 5.73 52.21 -18.09
CA VAL A 25 4.45 51.77 -17.50
C VAL A 25 4.23 50.27 -17.74
N SER A 26 4.57 49.77 -18.93
CA SER A 26 4.37 48.35 -19.26
C SER A 26 5.26 47.43 -18.43
N THR A 27 6.53 47.78 -18.24
CA THR A 27 7.45 46.97 -17.41
C THR A 27 7.07 47.01 -15.93
N ALA A 28 6.60 48.16 -15.44
CA ALA A 28 6.09 48.29 -14.07
C ALA A 28 4.88 47.37 -13.82
N ILE A 29 3.87 47.39 -14.69
CA ILE A 29 2.68 46.54 -14.51
C ILE A 29 3.00 45.05 -14.74
N PHE A 30 3.81 44.74 -15.75
CA PHE A 30 4.20 43.36 -16.06
C PHE A 30 4.97 42.69 -14.92
N SER A 31 5.89 43.42 -14.28
CA SER A 31 6.68 42.88 -13.17
C SER A 31 5.78 42.57 -11.96
N VAL A 32 4.83 43.44 -11.62
CA VAL A 32 3.87 43.22 -10.53
C VAL A 32 3.05 41.95 -10.77
N VAL A 33 2.51 41.77 -11.99
CA VAL A 33 1.71 40.59 -12.34
C VAL A 33 2.56 39.31 -12.29
N SER A 34 3.79 39.36 -12.79
CA SER A 34 4.69 38.21 -12.80
C SER A 34 5.05 37.75 -11.39
N ILE A 35 5.27 38.68 -10.45
CA ILE A 35 5.56 38.35 -9.04
C ILE A 35 4.37 37.60 -8.40
N VAL A 36 3.14 38.09 -8.62
CA VAL A 36 1.92 37.43 -8.11
C VAL A 36 1.78 36.03 -8.72
N ALA A 37 2.02 35.87 -10.02
CA ALA A 37 1.95 34.58 -10.70
C ALA A 37 3.00 33.58 -10.18
N ILE A 38 4.25 34.01 -9.99
CA ILE A 38 5.34 33.18 -9.47
C ILE A 38 5.05 32.75 -8.02
N GLY A 39 4.48 33.64 -7.21
CA GLY A 39 4.03 33.31 -5.85
C GLY A 39 3.04 32.14 -5.84
N ALA A 40 2.05 32.16 -6.73
CA ALA A 40 1.10 31.06 -6.88
C ALA A 40 1.78 29.74 -7.30
N ILE A 41 2.69 29.79 -8.28
CA ILE A 41 3.40 28.60 -8.77
C ILE A 41 4.26 27.95 -7.66
N PHE A 42 4.92 28.75 -6.81
CA PHE A 42 5.71 28.21 -5.71
C PHE A 42 4.85 27.41 -4.72
N THR A 43 3.66 27.91 -4.37
CA THR A 43 2.74 27.18 -3.47
C THR A 43 2.23 25.88 -4.09
N ILE A 44 1.94 25.90 -5.39
CA ILE A 44 1.49 24.71 -6.14
C ILE A 44 2.62 23.68 -6.21
N ASN A 45 3.87 24.11 -6.38
CA ASN A 45 5.00 23.20 -6.45
C ASN A 45 5.24 22.46 -5.12
N ASP A 46 5.11 23.14 -3.98
CA ASP A 46 5.18 22.51 -2.66
C ASP A 46 4.06 21.46 -2.47
N ALA A 47 2.82 21.82 -2.84
CA ALA A 47 1.69 20.90 -2.80
C ALA A 47 1.91 19.69 -3.74
N ASN A 48 2.43 19.91 -4.94
CA ASN A 48 2.72 18.85 -5.91
C ASN A 48 3.80 17.90 -5.40
N ARG A 49 4.87 18.41 -4.78
CA ARG A 49 5.94 17.58 -4.23
C ARG A 49 5.44 16.68 -3.09
N LYS A 50 4.59 17.20 -2.21
CA LYS A 50 3.93 16.42 -1.15
C LYS A 50 3.03 15.34 -1.75
N ALA A 51 2.24 15.68 -2.76
CA ALA A 51 1.37 14.72 -3.44
C ALA A 51 2.18 13.61 -4.15
N GLN A 52 3.31 13.93 -4.76
CA GLN A 52 4.20 12.95 -5.39
C GLN A 52 4.78 11.95 -4.37
N ALA A 53 5.21 12.43 -3.20
CA ALA A 53 5.73 11.57 -2.15
C ALA A 53 4.67 10.56 -1.65
N ILE A 54 3.44 11.01 -1.44
CA ILE A 54 2.32 10.12 -1.05
C ILE A 54 2.06 9.08 -2.14
N ARG A 55 2.01 9.51 -3.41
CA ARG A 55 1.77 8.61 -4.56
C ARG A 55 2.82 7.50 -4.63
N ALA A 56 4.11 7.84 -4.51
CA ALA A 56 5.18 6.84 -4.53
C ALA A 56 5.03 5.80 -3.41
N VAL A 57 4.63 6.22 -2.21
CA VAL A 57 4.38 5.32 -1.09
C VAL A 57 3.17 4.41 -1.36
N VAL A 58 2.07 4.98 -1.87
CA VAL A 58 0.85 4.21 -2.22
C VAL A 58 1.12 3.21 -3.34
N ASP A 59 1.89 3.58 -4.35
CA ASP A 59 2.27 2.68 -5.44
C ASP A 59 3.06 1.47 -4.91
N ASN A 60 4.02 1.72 -4.02
CA ASN A 60 4.77 0.64 -3.34
C ASN A 60 3.85 -0.26 -2.50
N LEU A 61 2.85 0.31 -1.81
CA LEU A 61 1.86 -0.48 -1.09
C LEU A 61 0.98 -1.31 -2.03
N ASN A 62 0.53 -0.74 -3.14
CA ASN A 62 -0.30 -1.42 -4.12
C ASN A 62 0.43 -2.62 -4.72
N VAL A 63 1.72 -2.51 -5.05
CA VAL A 63 2.54 -3.64 -5.52
C VAL A 63 2.56 -4.77 -4.50
N SER A 64 2.72 -4.44 -3.22
CA SER A 64 2.68 -5.42 -2.14
C SER A 64 1.32 -6.08 -1.99
N LEU A 65 0.23 -5.32 -2.07
CA LEU A 65 -1.14 -5.84 -2.02
C LEU A 65 -1.49 -6.69 -3.24
N GLU A 66 -0.99 -6.34 -4.43
CA GLU A 66 -1.15 -7.13 -5.63
C GLU A 66 -0.44 -8.48 -5.50
N SER A 67 0.81 -8.48 -4.97
CA SER A 67 1.55 -9.71 -4.74
C SER A 67 0.86 -10.62 -3.70
N MET A 68 0.31 -10.03 -2.64
CA MET A 68 -0.49 -10.74 -1.63
C MET A 68 -1.77 -11.30 -2.26
N SER A 69 -2.51 -10.47 -3.01
CA SER A 69 -3.73 -10.85 -3.71
C SER A 69 -3.51 -12.01 -4.67
N ARG A 70 -2.43 -11.97 -5.46
CA ARG A 70 -2.05 -13.05 -6.38
C ARG A 70 -1.81 -14.37 -5.63
N LYS A 71 -1.05 -14.32 -4.53
CA LYS A 71 -0.74 -15.51 -3.71
C LYS A 71 -1.97 -16.06 -3.00
N ILE A 72 -2.84 -15.21 -2.46
CA ILE A 72 -4.12 -15.60 -1.87
C ILE A 72 -5.02 -16.26 -2.92
N SER A 73 -5.08 -15.68 -4.12
CA SER A 73 -5.93 -16.21 -5.20
C SER A 73 -5.47 -17.59 -5.67
N MET A 74 -4.16 -17.85 -5.71
CA MET A 74 -3.61 -19.17 -6.10
C MET A 74 -3.46 -20.14 -4.92
N GLY A 75 -3.67 -19.66 -3.70
CA GLY A 75 -3.52 -20.42 -2.46
C GLY A 75 -4.63 -21.45 -2.28
N SER A 76 -4.37 -22.42 -1.41
CA SER A 76 -5.34 -23.41 -0.94
C SER A 76 -5.17 -23.61 0.56
N ASN A 77 -6.15 -24.21 1.22
CA ASN A 77 -6.17 -24.44 2.68
C ASN A 77 -5.80 -23.16 3.46
N PHE A 78 -6.81 -22.29 3.65
CA PHE A 78 -6.62 -21.05 4.39
C PHE A 78 -6.65 -21.31 5.89
N PHE A 79 -5.72 -20.70 6.61
CA PHE A 79 -5.60 -20.77 8.05
C PHE A 79 -5.70 -19.36 8.61
N CYS A 80 -6.66 -19.13 9.49
CA CYS A 80 -6.88 -17.84 10.15
C CYS A 80 -7.03 -18.06 11.65
N GLY A 81 -6.46 -17.18 12.46
CA GLY A 81 -6.54 -17.25 13.92
C GLY A 81 -5.27 -16.70 14.56
N GLY A 82 -5.41 -16.02 15.71
CA GLY A 82 -4.44 -15.13 16.38
C GLY A 82 -2.93 -15.32 16.13
N THR A 83 -2.16 -15.47 17.20
CA THR A 83 -0.69 -15.58 17.10
C THR A 83 -0.33 -16.96 16.55
N ILE A 84 0.47 -17.02 15.48
CA ILE A 84 0.74 -18.21 14.64
C ILE A 84 1.69 -19.23 15.32
N ASN A 85 1.75 -19.21 16.64
CA ASN A 85 2.46 -20.18 17.47
C ASN A 85 1.60 -21.40 17.82
N THR A 86 0.28 -21.33 17.57
CA THR A 86 -0.70 -22.36 17.95
C THR A 86 -1.39 -23.07 16.79
N ILE A 87 -1.01 -22.84 15.53
CA ILE A 87 -1.55 -23.60 14.39
C ILE A 87 -0.93 -25.01 14.38
N SER A 88 -1.38 -25.87 15.29
CA SER A 88 -1.06 -27.30 15.26
C SER A 88 -1.96 -27.99 14.24
N GLY A 89 -1.49 -28.08 12.99
CA GLY A 89 -2.26 -28.76 11.95
C GLY A 89 -1.41 -29.13 10.76
N ASN A 90 -1.65 -30.32 10.20
CA ASN A 90 -1.28 -30.58 8.81
C ASN A 90 -1.96 -29.50 7.96
N PHE A 91 -1.22 -28.91 7.02
CA PHE A 91 -1.72 -27.90 6.08
C PHE A 91 -2.70 -28.51 5.03
N SER A 92 -3.62 -29.36 5.47
CA SER A 92 -4.46 -30.23 4.64
C SER A 92 -5.92 -29.81 4.57
N GLN A 93 -6.39 -28.92 5.45
CA GLN A 93 -7.75 -28.38 5.45
C GLN A 93 -7.75 -26.90 5.82
N THR A 94 -8.69 -26.14 5.27
CA THR A 94 -8.96 -24.77 5.70
C THR A 94 -9.37 -24.77 7.18
N GLN A 95 -8.65 -24.02 8.02
CA GLN A 95 -8.99 -23.82 9.43
C GLN A 95 -8.91 -22.34 9.78
N CYS A 96 -10.06 -21.68 9.75
CA CYS A 96 -10.19 -20.33 10.28
C CYS A 96 -10.94 -20.41 11.63
N SER A 97 -10.25 -20.96 12.63
CA SER A 97 -10.71 -20.96 14.02
C SER A 97 -10.33 -19.61 14.66
N SER A 98 -10.94 -18.53 14.19
CA SER A 98 -10.97 -17.27 14.94
C SER A 98 -12.19 -17.26 15.88
N PRO A 99 -12.13 -16.53 17.02
CA PRO A 99 -13.35 -16.05 17.64
C PRO A 99 -14.01 -15.13 16.60
N ASP A 100 -15.21 -15.46 16.17
CA ASP A 100 -16.07 -14.70 15.26
C ASP A 100 -15.49 -14.25 13.89
N VAL A 101 -16.06 -14.83 12.83
CA VAL A 101 -15.86 -14.43 11.42
C VAL A 101 -16.26 -12.96 11.16
N SER A 102 -16.93 -12.31 12.11
CA SER A 102 -17.33 -10.89 12.07
C SER A 102 -16.26 -9.91 12.54
N GLU A 103 -15.27 -10.32 13.34
CA GLU A 103 -14.23 -9.41 13.85
C GLU A 103 -12.96 -9.40 12.98
N GLY A 104 -12.73 -10.48 12.22
CA GLY A 104 -11.58 -10.65 11.32
C GLY A 104 -10.33 -11.14 12.05
N SER A 105 -9.46 -11.86 11.34
CA SER A 105 -8.20 -12.38 11.87
C SER A 105 -7.03 -11.42 11.64
N PHE A 106 -6.12 -11.31 12.60
CA PHE A 106 -4.91 -10.48 12.49
C PHE A 106 -3.79 -11.11 11.65
N SER A 107 -3.89 -12.42 11.41
CA SER A 107 -2.95 -13.19 10.61
C SER A 107 -3.69 -14.08 9.62
N LEU A 108 -3.02 -14.36 8.50
CA LEU A 108 -3.50 -15.27 7.47
C LEU A 108 -2.35 -16.16 7.02
N ALA A 109 -2.54 -17.47 7.09
CA ALA A 109 -1.66 -18.45 6.49
C ALA A 109 -2.40 -19.22 5.38
N LEU A 110 -1.69 -19.60 4.34
CA LEU A 110 -2.26 -20.34 3.21
C LEU A 110 -1.20 -21.22 2.57
N VAL A 111 -1.63 -22.34 1.99
CA VAL A 111 -0.76 -23.25 1.26
C VAL A 111 -0.60 -22.78 -0.17
N THR A 112 0.65 -22.62 -0.59
CA THR A 112 1.01 -22.27 -1.96
C THR A 112 1.72 -23.43 -2.65
N THR A 113 1.60 -23.49 -3.97
CA THR A 113 2.35 -24.42 -4.83
C THR A 113 3.73 -23.89 -5.21
N GLU A 114 4.10 -22.67 -4.79
CA GLU A 114 5.42 -22.09 -5.07
C GLU A 114 6.50 -22.84 -4.27
N ARG A 115 7.58 -23.29 -4.95
CA ARG A 115 8.73 -23.90 -4.28
C ARG A 115 9.46 -22.86 -3.45
N LEU A 116 9.78 -23.21 -2.22
CA LEU A 116 10.45 -22.31 -1.30
C LEU A 116 11.92 -22.19 -1.63
N THR A 117 12.35 -20.97 -1.95
CA THR A 117 13.75 -20.61 -2.04
C THR A 117 14.29 -20.38 -0.63
N GLY A 118 15.15 -21.28 -0.14
CA GLY A 118 15.95 -21.04 1.07
C GLY A 118 15.83 -22.06 2.22
N ASP A 119 15.05 -23.13 2.10
CA ASP A 119 15.01 -24.19 3.12
C ASP A 119 15.53 -25.54 2.56
N PRO A 120 16.67 -26.08 3.06
CA PRO A 120 17.20 -27.37 2.65
C PRO A 120 16.40 -28.57 3.19
N THR A 121 15.45 -28.36 4.11
CA THR A 121 14.68 -29.40 4.79
C THR A 121 13.27 -29.60 4.24
N ALA A 122 12.90 -28.93 3.14
CA ALA A 122 11.60 -29.03 2.48
C ALA A 122 11.35 -30.45 1.90
N ARG A 123 11.11 -31.41 2.79
CA ARG A 123 10.52 -32.70 2.49
C ARG A 123 9.10 -32.40 2.02
N GLN A 124 8.82 -32.84 0.80
CA GLN A 124 7.55 -32.76 0.08
C GLN A 124 6.33 -32.59 1.00
N GLY A 125 5.78 -31.39 1.01
CA GLY A 125 4.61 -30.97 1.78
C GLY A 125 4.41 -29.48 1.53
N GLY A 126 3.21 -29.08 1.14
CA GLY A 126 2.92 -27.74 0.63
C GLY A 126 3.48 -26.62 1.50
N ALA A 127 4.21 -25.71 0.88
CA ALA A 127 4.72 -24.52 1.52
C ALA A 127 3.59 -23.61 2.00
N ALA A 128 3.66 -23.10 3.23
CA ALA A 128 2.71 -22.11 3.71
C ALA A 128 3.31 -20.70 3.60
N VAL A 129 2.57 -19.78 3.00
CA VAL A 129 2.85 -18.34 3.09
C VAL A 129 1.99 -17.77 4.20
N VAL A 130 2.64 -16.96 5.03
CA VAL A 130 2.07 -16.40 6.24
C VAL A 130 2.17 -14.88 6.17
N TYR A 131 1.04 -14.21 6.30
CA TYR A 131 0.93 -12.78 6.41
C TYR A 131 0.61 -12.40 7.85
N GLU A 132 1.45 -11.54 8.42
CA GLU A 132 1.34 -11.11 9.80
C GLU A 132 1.69 -9.62 9.89
N LEU A 133 0.99 -8.94 10.79
CA LEU A 133 1.32 -7.59 11.20
C LEU A 133 2.36 -7.64 12.32
N LYS A 134 3.57 -7.15 12.05
CA LYS A 134 4.66 -7.09 13.03
C LYS A 134 5.04 -5.66 13.33
N GLY A 135 5.31 -5.33 14.59
CA GLY A 135 5.66 -3.97 14.98
C GLY A 135 5.58 -3.73 16.48
N GLY A 136 5.85 -2.49 16.88
CA GLY A 136 5.99 -2.04 18.26
C GLY A 136 7.14 -1.04 18.39
N ASP A 137 7.21 -0.27 19.48
CA ASP A 137 8.35 0.60 19.72
C ASP A 137 9.63 -0.23 19.91
N ASN A 138 10.71 0.14 19.20
CA ASN A 138 12.01 -0.56 19.22
C ASN A 138 11.99 -2.03 18.74
N CYS A 139 11.03 -2.38 17.89
CA CYS A 139 10.90 -3.71 17.34
C CYS A 139 11.44 -3.77 15.89
N ASP A 140 12.42 -4.65 15.63
CA ASP A 140 12.77 -5.03 14.24
C ASP A 140 11.68 -5.99 13.72
N PRO A 141 10.89 -5.63 12.70
CA PRO A 141 9.83 -6.47 12.16
C PRO A 141 10.32 -7.81 11.60
N LYS A 142 11.64 -7.99 11.39
CA LYS A 142 12.23 -9.28 10.98
C LYS A 142 12.55 -10.20 12.16
N SER A 143 12.52 -9.71 13.39
CA SER A 143 12.77 -10.52 14.59
C SER A 143 11.55 -11.38 14.96
N SER A 144 11.79 -12.48 15.68
CA SER A 144 10.78 -13.49 16.02
C SER A 144 9.88 -13.12 17.21
N GLY A 145 10.24 -12.11 18.01
CA GLY A 145 9.47 -11.66 19.20
C GLY A 145 8.59 -10.43 18.96
N CYS A 146 8.51 -9.98 17.71
CA CYS A 146 7.86 -8.75 17.29
C CYS A 146 6.46 -9.04 16.75
N VAL A 147 5.49 -9.15 17.66
CA VAL A 147 4.08 -9.37 17.31
C VAL A 147 3.30 -8.13 17.74
N LEU A 148 2.56 -7.51 16.82
CA LEU A 148 1.50 -6.58 17.21
C LEU A 148 0.33 -7.44 17.65
N SER A 149 0.17 -7.58 18.97
CA SER A 149 -1.03 -8.18 19.56
C SER A 149 -2.25 -7.36 19.17
N SER A 150 -3.42 -7.99 19.26
CA SER A 150 -4.75 -7.36 19.19
C SER A 150 -4.95 -6.16 20.14
N GLU A 151 -3.97 -5.85 20.99
CA GLU A 151 -3.97 -4.78 21.98
C GLU A 151 -3.74 -3.39 21.38
N CYS A 152 -3.43 -3.27 20.08
CA CYS A 152 -3.60 -2.00 19.38
C CYS A 152 -5.08 -1.54 19.29
N ASN A 153 -6.01 -2.46 19.54
CA ASN A 153 -7.46 -2.19 19.63
C ASN A 153 -8.02 -2.38 21.05
N SER A 154 -7.20 -2.68 22.07
CA SER A 154 -7.69 -2.86 23.44
C SER A 154 -7.36 -1.64 24.33
N PRO A 155 -8.35 -0.99 24.97
CA PRO A 155 -8.11 0.12 25.90
C PRO A 155 -7.54 -0.32 27.26
N SER A 156 -7.09 -1.56 27.43
CA SER A 156 -6.54 -2.05 28.70
C SER A 156 -5.02 -1.84 28.78
N ASN A 157 -4.67 -0.68 29.34
CA ASN A 157 -3.54 -0.44 30.25
C ASN A 157 -2.19 -1.16 30.00
N SER A 158 -1.39 -0.64 29.07
CA SER A 158 0.05 -0.45 29.30
C SER A 158 0.59 0.66 28.39
N ASN A 159 0.94 1.78 29.02
CA ASN A 159 1.91 2.81 28.61
C ASN A 159 2.41 2.77 27.14
N ASN A 160 1.85 3.65 26.29
CA ASN A 160 2.39 4.00 24.96
C ASN A 160 2.69 2.79 24.04
N ILE A 161 1.68 1.99 23.69
CA ILE A 161 1.81 1.02 22.59
C ILE A 161 1.68 1.81 21.28
N SER A 162 2.82 2.11 20.67
CA SER A 162 2.87 2.70 19.33
C SER A 162 2.42 1.66 18.30
N CYS A 163 1.20 1.83 17.78
CA CYS A 163 0.62 1.01 16.71
C CYS A 163 1.25 1.32 15.35
N ARG A 164 2.57 1.11 15.27
CA ARG A 164 3.39 1.26 14.08
C ARG A 164 3.81 -0.11 13.60
N GLY A 165 2.92 -0.73 12.83
CA GLY A 165 3.14 -2.03 12.23
C GLY A 165 3.67 -1.98 10.82
N LYS A 166 4.31 -3.09 10.44
CA LYS A 166 4.72 -3.42 9.08
C LYS A 166 4.14 -4.78 8.71
N ILE A 167 3.72 -4.92 7.46
CA ILE A 167 3.25 -6.20 6.95
C ILE A 167 4.47 -7.03 6.59
N VAL A 168 4.54 -8.23 7.14
CA VAL A 168 5.60 -9.19 6.87
C VAL A 168 4.99 -10.44 6.26
N SER A 169 5.55 -10.85 5.12
CA SER A 169 5.31 -12.17 4.55
C SER A 169 6.41 -13.10 5.01
N SER A 170 6.04 -14.23 5.60
CA SER A 170 6.98 -15.28 5.97
C SER A 170 6.60 -16.57 5.28
N THR A 171 7.60 -17.39 5.03
CA THR A 171 7.42 -18.73 4.50
C THR A 171 7.61 -19.75 5.62
N ARG A 172 6.75 -20.76 5.68
CA ARG A 172 6.87 -21.88 6.62
C ARG A 172 6.77 -23.22 5.88
N THR A 173 7.70 -24.12 6.17
CA THR A 173 7.70 -25.54 5.75
C THR A 173 7.16 -26.47 6.82
N SER A 174 7.16 -26.03 8.08
CA SER A 174 6.64 -26.79 9.22
C SER A 174 6.00 -25.88 10.26
N ILE A 175 5.27 -26.51 11.18
CA ILE A 175 4.45 -25.89 12.23
C ILE A 175 5.32 -25.22 13.32
N THR A 176 6.56 -25.69 13.51
CA THR A 176 7.46 -25.18 14.55
C THR A 176 8.41 -24.11 13.99
N PRO A 177 8.68 -23.02 14.73
CA PRO A 177 9.73 -22.08 14.40
C PRO A 177 11.05 -22.79 14.06
N PRO A 178 11.82 -22.30 13.08
CA PRO A 178 11.83 -20.90 12.63
C PRO A 178 11.01 -20.63 11.35
N ALA A 179 10.50 -19.40 11.24
CA ALA A 179 9.98 -18.86 9.99
C ALA A 179 11.15 -18.51 9.06
N TYR A 180 11.12 -18.98 7.82
CA TYR A 180 12.16 -18.72 6.82
C TYR A 180 11.71 -17.61 5.85
N GLY A 181 12.69 -16.90 5.28
CA GLY A 181 12.44 -15.94 4.20
C GLY A 181 11.43 -14.85 4.54
N GLN A 182 11.61 -14.18 5.70
CA GLN A 182 10.77 -13.03 6.06
C GLN A 182 11.02 -11.86 5.10
N VAL A 183 9.96 -11.41 4.45
CA VAL A 183 9.97 -10.29 3.50
C VAL A 183 9.09 -9.17 4.06
N LEU A 184 9.69 -7.99 4.20
CA LEU A 184 8.98 -6.78 4.52
C LEU A 184 8.20 -6.33 3.28
N MET A 185 6.88 -6.18 3.39
CA MET A 185 6.02 -5.80 2.27
C MET A 185 5.70 -4.30 2.27
N THR A 186 5.71 -3.65 3.43
CA THR A 186 5.39 -2.22 3.55
C THR A 186 6.65 -1.36 3.55
N PRO A 187 6.66 -0.19 2.87
CA PRO A 187 7.80 0.73 2.90
C PRO A 187 7.99 1.37 4.29
N PRO A 188 9.17 1.92 4.60
CA PRO A 188 9.50 2.45 5.92
C PRO A 188 8.63 3.65 6.36
N GLU A 189 8.07 4.41 5.42
CA GLU A 189 7.20 5.56 5.69
C GLU A 189 5.77 5.16 6.12
N VAL A 190 5.37 3.91 5.88
CA VAL A 190 3.99 3.45 6.14
C VAL A 190 3.88 2.75 7.48
N ASN A 191 3.04 3.24 8.36
CA ASN A 191 2.72 2.61 9.63
C ASN A 191 1.32 2.00 9.55
N ILE A 192 1.23 0.68 9.63
CA ILE A 192 -0.05 -0.03 9.66
C ILE A 192 -0.57 -0.05 11.10
N LYS A 193 -1.80 0.42 11.28
CA LYS A 193 -2.51 0.43 12.56
C LYS A 193 -3.34 -0.83 12.76
N ASP A 194 -4.07 -1.23 11.72
CA ASP A 194 -4.96 -2.39 11.74
C ASP A 194 -4.80 -3.19 10.45
N LEU A 195 -4.71 -4.51 10.58
CA LEU A 195 -4.70 -5.47 9.47
C LEU A 195 -5.66 -6.59 9.83
N ARG A 196 -6.70 -6.76 9.03
CA ARG A 196 -7.71 -7.79 9.22
C ARG A 196 -7.96 -8.61 7.97
N PHE A 197 -8.09 -9.90 8.18
CA PHE A 197 -8.40 -10.90 7.18
C PHE A 197 -9.75 -11.54 7.53
N PHE A 198 -10.70 -11.45 6.60
CA PHE A 198 -11.99 -12.12 6.72
C PHE A 198 -12.07 -13.20 5.65
N LEU A 199 -12.33 -14.44 6.05
CA LEU A 199 -12.59 -15.52 5.12
C LEU A 199 -14.12 -15.73 5.03
N ARG A 200 -14.63 -15.88 3.81
CA ARG A 200 -16.04 -16.19 3.56
C ARG A 200 -16.16 -17.25 2.47
N GLY A 201 -17.21 -18.07 2.52
CA GLY A 201 -17.49 -19.06 1.47
C GLY A 201 -16.55 -20.26 1.54
N ASP A 202 -16.23 -20.72 2.75
CA ASP A 202 -15.45 -21.93 3.04
C ASP A 202 -16.34 -23.20 3.13
N GLY A 203 -17.63 -23.08 2.80
CA GLY A 203 -18.58 -24.19 2.73
C GLY A 203 -18.43 -25.07 1.48
N PRO A 204 -18.94 -26.31 1.50
CA PRO A 204 -18.87 -27.22 0.35
C PRO A 204 -19.63 -26.64 -0.86
N GLY A 205 -18.90 -26.41 -1.96
CA GLY A 205 -19.45 -25.84 -3.20
C GLY A 205 -19.39 -24.31 -3.28
N ASP A 206 -19.02 -23.63 -2.21
CA ASP A 206 -18.73 -22.19 -2.23
C ASP A 206 -17.27 -21.92 -2.61
N GLN A 207 -17.03 -20.81 -3.30
CA GLN A 207 -15.69 -20.34 -3.61
C GLN A 207 -15.18 -19.48 -2.43
N PRO A 208 -14.06 -19.84 -1.79
CA PRO A 208 -13.47 -19.02 -0.73
C PRO A 208 -13.10 -17.62 -1.22
N ARG A 209 -13.50 -16.62 -0.44
CA ARG A 209 -13.18 -15.21 -0.64
C ARG A 209 -12.51 -14.66 0.62
N VAL A 210 -11.32 -14.11 0.44
CA VAL A 210 -10.57 -13.42 1.48
C VAL A 210 -10.75 -11.92 1.30
N ILE A 211 -11.27 -11.25 2.31
CA ILE A 211 -11.31 -9.80 2.38
C ILE A 211 -10.12 -9.37 3.23
N VAL A 212 -9.28 -8.52 2.68
CA VAL A 212 -8.15 -7.90 3.37
C VAL A 212 -8.51 -6.45 3.63
N ALA A 213 -8.58 -6.07 4.90
CA ALA A 213 -8.81 -4.70 5.34
C ALA A 213 -7.57 -4.17 6.06
N ILE A 214 -7.11 -3.00 5.65
CA ILE A 214 -5.87 -2.39 6.12
C ILE A 214 -6.17 -0.94 6.47
N SER A 215 -5.72 -0.51 7.64
CA SER A 215 -5.71 0.91 8.00
C SER A 215 -4.35 1.31 8.55
N GLY A 216 -3.96 2.55 8.30
CA GLY A 216 -2.64 3.02 8.66
C GLY A 216 -2.44 4.51 8.38
N GLU A 217 -1.22 4.95 8.59
CA GLU A 217 -0.78 6.32 8.30
C GLU A 217 0.54 6.28 7.53
N ILE A 218 0.65 7.16 6.53
CA ILE A 218 1.91 7.47 5.86
C ILE A 218 2.52 8.67 6.58
N ASP A 219 3.73 8.50 7.12
CA ASP A 219 4.47 9.55 7.83
C ASP A 219 5.62 10.07 6.96
N LEU A 220 5.41 11.21 6.30
CA LEU A 220 6.42 11.87 5.47
C LEU A 220 7.21 12.86 6.32
N VAL A 221 8.24 12.35 7.00
CA VAL A 221 9.10 13.12 7.93
C VAL A 221 9.66 14.39 7.28
N LYS A 222 10.06 14.32 6.01
CA LYS A 222 10.65 15.46 5.26
C LYS A 222 9.66 16.60 5.04
N GLU A 223 8.37 16.29 4.89
CA GLU A 223 7.33 17.29 4.61
C GLU A 223 6.48 17.62 5.85
N ASN A 224 6.82 17.04 7.00
CA ASN A 224 6.06 17.11 8.26
C ASN A 224 4.57 16.82 8.05
N LEU A 225 4.26 15.80 7.23
CA LEU A 225 2.90 15.49 6.80
C LEU A 225 2.56 14.04 7.16
N ARG A 226 1.45 13.86 7.87
CA ARG A 226 0.85 12.56 8.15
C ARG A 226 -0.46 12.43 7.40
N THR A 227 -0.61 11.34 6.66
CA THR A 227 -1.83 11.07 5.90
C THR A 227 -2.41 9.71 6.28
N PRO A 228 -3.65 9.65 6.82
CA PRO A 228 -4.30 8.39 7.10
C PRO A 228 -4.78 7.74 5.80
N PHE A 229 -4.82 6.40 5.79
CA PHE A 229 -5.43 5.64 4.71
C PHE A 229 -6.18 4.43 5.25
N SER A 230 -7.18 4.01 4.48
CA SER A 230 -7.88 2.75 4.68
C SER A 230 -8.09 2.10 3.32
N LEU A 231 -7.61 0.87 3.18
CA LEU A 231 -7.70 0.08 1.97
C LEU A 231 -8.43 -1.21 2.29
N GLN A 232 -9.34 -1.60 1.40
CA GLN A 232 -10.03 -2.87 1.48
C GLN A 232 -10.01 -3.53 0.11
N THR A 233 -9.66 -4.81 0.07
CA THR A 233 -9.69 -5.61 -1.15
C THR A 233 -10.34 -6.96 -0.88
N THR A 234 -11.04 -7.49 -1.87
CA THR A 234 -11.67 -8.82 -1.80
C THR A 234 -11.05 -9.69 -2.88
N ILE A 235 -10.48 -10.82 -2.46
CA ILE A 235 -9.81 -11.77 -3.32
C ILE A 235 -10.60 -13.08 -3.32
N SER A 236 -11.08 -13.51 -4.48
CA SER A 236 -11.58 -14.88 -4.65
C SER A 236 -10.41 -15.83 -4.92
N GLN A 237 -10.44 -16.99 -4.29
CA GLN A 237 -9.57 -18.09 -4.67
C GLN A 237 -9.88 -18.54 -6.11
N ARG A 238 -8.85 -18.92 -6.85
CA ARG A 238 -8.93 -19.58 -8.16
C ARG A 238 -8.66 -21.05 -7.94
N ILE A 239 -9.71 -21.87 -7.99
CA ILE A 239 -9.56 -23.33 -7.93
C ILE A 239 -8.76 -23.77 -9.16
N LYS A 240 -7.62 -24.42 -8.94
CA LYS A 240 -6.95 -25.19 -10.00
C LYS A 240 -7.73 -26.48 -10.17
N ASN A 241 -8.36 -26.64 -11.34
CA ASN A 241 -8.92 -27.91 -11.80
C ASN A 241 -7.80 -28.87 -12.21
#